data_AF-A0A397YW34-F1
#
_entry.id   AF-A0A397YW34-F1
#
_cell.length_a   1.000
_cell.length_b   1.000
_cell.length_c   1.000
_cell.angle_alpha   90.00
_cell.angle_beta   90.00
_cell.angle_gamma   90.00
#
_symmetry.space_group_name_H-M   'P 1'
#
loop_
_entity.id
_entity.type
_entity.pdbx_description
1 polymer ?
#
loop_
_entity_poly.entity_id
_entity_poly.type
_entity_poly.pdbx_seq_one_letter_code
_entity_poly.pdbx_strand_id
1 'polypeptide(L)'
;MNIHCSSTESDLGLKHIPYFQDYIFHFRVNWKGTTKFRCHVTWRGGGDHWFTVFKRGRDKCSECVWQVYGDGGYGDKPLMYYNRGDEGYHLFDWD
;
A
#
# COMPACT_ATOMS: atom_id res chain seq x y z
N MET A 1 -2.59 13.36 2.43
CA MET A 1 -2.80 12.03 3.04
C MET A 1 -1.56 11.69 3.85
N ASN A 2 -1.72 11.11 5.04
CA ASN A 2 -0.61 10.61 5.83
C ASN A 2 -0.56 9.08 5.72
N ILE A 3 0.65 8.54 5.63
CA ILE A 3 0.88 7.10 5.62
C ILE A 3 2.05 6.76 6.55
N HIS A 4 1.86 5.78 7.42
CA HIS A 4 2.95 5.20 8.21
C HIS A 4 3.03 3.71 7.91
N CYS A 5 4.10 3.30 7.23
CA CYS A 5 4.33 1.92 6.86
C CYS A 5 5.45 1.30 7.69
N SER A 6 5.23 0.09 8.16
CA SER A 6 6.25 -0.70 8.84
C SER A 6 6.17 -2.18 8.49
N SER A 7 7.30 -2.85 8.67
CA SER A 7 7.47 -4.29 8.63
C SER A 7 8.15 -4.75 9.91
N THR A 8 8.31 -6.06 10.08
CA THR A 8 9.03 -6.63 11.24
C THR A 8 10.47 -6.12 11.38
N GLU A 9 11.13 -5.78 10.28
CA GLU A 9 12.57 -5.44 10.26
C GLU A 9 12.85 -3.97 9.92
N SER A 10 11.85 -3.25 9.38
CA SER A 10 12.03 -1.90 8.87
C SER A 10 10.78 -1.07 9.13
N ASP A 11 10.97 0.09 9.76
CA ASP A 11 9.98 1.13 9.88
C ASP A 11 10.31 2.27 8.90
N LEU A 12 9.36 2.63 8.04
CA LEU A 12 9.52 3.72 7.08
C LEU A 12 9.12 5.08 7.66
N GLY A 13 8.49 5.07 8.83
CA GLY A 13 7.96 6.23 9.54
C GLY A 13 6.73 6.83 8.86
N LEU A 14 6.28 7.95 9.43
CA LEU A 14 5.19 8.75 8.90
C LEU A 14 5.64 9.56 7.68
N LYS A 15 4.86 9.51 6.60
CA LYS A 15 5.04 10.28 5.38
C LYS A 15 3.76 11.01 5.04
N HIS A 16 3.90 12.29 4.71
CA HIS A 16 2.80 13.11 4.18
C HIS A 16 2.88 13.12 2.65
N ILE A 17 1.83 12.62 2.01
CA ILE A 17 1.65 12.56 0.56
C ILE A 17 0.66 13.67 0.16
N PRO A 18 1.10 14.72 -0.57
CA PRO A 18 0.20 15.72 -1.13
C PRO A 18 -0.80 15.12 -2.12
N TYR A 19 -1.87 15.86 -2.42
CA TYR A 19 -2.81 15.44 -3.46
C TYR A 19 -2.11 15.27 -4.82
N PHE A 20 -2.48 14.22 -5.56
CA PHE A 20 -1.92 13.87 -6.87
C PHE A 20 -0.39 13.67 -6.88
N GLN A 21 0.19 13.26 -5.75
CA GLN A 21 1.60 12.92 -5.64
C GLN A 21 1.77 11.47 -5.23
N ASP A 22 2.91 10.90 -5.62
CA ASP A 22 3.27 9.52 -5.33
C ASP A 22 4.30 9.45 -4.20
N TYR A 23 4.25 8.36 -3.44
CA TYR A 23 5.29 8.00 -2.48
C TYR A 23 5.81 6.61 -2.81
N ILE A 24 7.11 6.54 -3.10
CA ILE A 24 7.80 5.31 -3.51
C ILE A 24 8.85 4.97 -2.46
N PHE A 25 8.88 3.71 -2.05
CA PHE A 25 9.94 3.17 -1.21
C PHE A 25 10.42 1.83 -1.75
N HIS A 26 11.72 1.58 -1.58
CA HIS A 26 12.36 0.34 -2.01
C HIS A 26 12.72 -0.49 -0.79
N PHE A 27 12.55 -1.80 -0.89
CA PHE A 27 12.91 -2.73 0.15
C PHE A 27 13.39 -4.05 -0.46
N ARG A 28 14.00 -4.90 0.36
CA ARG A 28 14.35 -6.28 0.00
C ARG A 28 13.54 -7.23 0.85
N VAL A 29 13.05 -8.31 0.24
CA VAL A 29 12.44 -9.41 0.98
C VAL A 29 13.52 -10.08 1.82
N ASN A 30 13.21 -10.34 3.09
CA ASN A 30 14.12 -11.01 4.00
C ASN A 30 14.35 -12.46 3.58
N TRP A 31 15.46 -13.04 4.01
CA TRP A 31 15.85 -14.39 3.60
C TRP A 31 14.84 -15.46 4.06
N LYS A 32 14.08 -15.20 5.13
CA LYS A 32 13.02 -16.09 5.64
C LYS A 32 11.75 -16.05 4.79
N GLY A 33 11.62 -15.11 3.86
CA GLY A 33 10.43 -14.93 3.04
C GLY A 33 9.19 -14.50 3.82
N THR A 34 9.35 -13.81 4.96
CA THR A 34 8.25 -13.38 5.83
C THR A 34 7.97 -11.88 5.74
N THR A 35 8.65 -11.15 4.85
CA THR A 35 8.46 -9.70 4.69
C THR A 35 7.00 -9.35 4.44
N LYS A 36 6.47 -8.51 5.32
CA LYS A 36 5.13 -7.94 5.25
C LYS A 36 5.23 -6.46 5.63
N PHE A 37 4.77 -5.58 4.75
CA PHE A 37 4.59 -4.16 5.05
C PHE A 37 3.12 -3.87 5.31
N ARG A 38 2.82 -3.37 6.51
CA ARG A 38 1.49 -2.89 6.89
C ARG A 38 1.58 -1.38 7.07
N CYS A 39 0.60 -0.67 6.54
CA CYS A 39 0.56 0.78 6.55
C CYS A 39 -0.71 1.26 7.24
N HIS A 40 -0.57 2.29 8.06
CA HIS A 40 -1.67 3.10 8.56
C HIS A 40 -1.84 4.29 7.64
N VAL A 41 -3.02 4.45 7.07
CA VAL A 41 -3.35 5.50 6.09
C VAL A 41 -4.43 6.38 6.69
N THR A 42 -4.18 7.69 6.74
CA THR A 42 -5.15 8.67 7.25
C THR A 42 -5.27 9.88 6.34
N TRP A 43 -6.48 10.43 6.21
CA TRP A 43 -6.71 11.71 5.54
C TRP A 43 -7.88 12.48 6.14
N ARG A 44 -7.88 13.79 5.92
CA ARG A 44 -8.97 14.65 6.36
C ARG A 44 -10.22 14.34 5.53
N GLY A 45 -11.32 13.97 6.20
CA GLY A 45 -12.61 13.78 5.55
C GLY A 45 -13.22 12.38 5.70
N GLY A 46 -12.43 11.36 6.04
CA GLY A 46 -13.02 10.02 6.25
C GLY A 46 -12.03 8.90 6.55
N GLY A 47 -10.84 8.90 5.96
CA GLY A 47 -9.96 7.73 6.05
C GLY A 47 -9.13 7.65 7.32
N ASP A 48 -9.29 6.55 8.04
CA ASP A 48 -8.36 6.01 9.04
C ASP A 48 -8.37 4.49 8.91
N HIS A 49 -7.39 3.96 8.17
CA HIS A 49 -7.39 2.55 7.78
C HIS A 49 -6.01 1.92 7.88
N TRP A 50 -6.02 0.63 8.20
CA TRP A 50 -4.84 -0.20 8.07
C TRP A 50 -4.88 -0.96 6.76
N PHE A 51 -3.72 -1.14 6.15
CA PHE A 51 -3.61 -1.84 4.89
C PHE A 51 -2.28 -2.55 4.72
N THR A 52 -2.31 -3.82 4.33
CA THR A 52 -1.10 -4.55 3.97
C THR A 52 -0.71 -4.27 2.51
N VAL A 53 0.22 -3.34 2.28
CA VAL A 53 0.74 -2.96 0.95
C VAL A 53 1.69 -3.98 0.33
N PHE A 54 2.27 -4.87 1.14
CA PHE A 54 3.06 -5.98 0.64
C PHE A 54 3.05 -7.14 1.61
N LYS A 55 2.89 -8.36 1.10
CA LYS A 55 3.05 -9.61 1.84
C LYS A 55 3.67 -10.66 0.92
N ARG A 56 4.86 -11.13 1.28
CA ARG A 56 5.51 -12.24 0.58
C ARG A 56 4.58 -13.46 0.56
N GLY A 57 4.38 -14.03 -0.63
CA GLY A 57 3.47 -15.16 -0.86
C GLY A 57 2.10 -14.76 -1.40
N ARG A 58 1.59 -13.57 -1.02
CA ARG A 58 0.40 -12.96 -1.65
C ARG A 58 0.81 -12.23 -2.92
N ASP A 59 1.81 -11.35 -2.80
CA ASP A 59 2.21 -10.48 -3.89
C ASP A 59 3.41 -11.06 -4.64
N LYS A 60 3.27 -11.17 -5.96
CA LYS A 60 4.32 -11.61 -6.89
C LYS A 60 4.83 -10.47 -7.78
N CYS A 61 4.62 -9.23 -7.36
CA CYS A 61 5.05 -8.03 -8.07
C CYS A 61 6.58 -7.83 -8.00
N SER A 62 7.14 -7.20 -9.03
CA SER A 62 8.44 -6.52 -8.93
C SER A 62 8.27 -5.06 -8.50
N GLU A 63 7.15 -4.47 -8.90
CA GLU A 63 6.65 -3.16 -8.48
C GLU A 63 5.16 -3.31 -8.16
N CYS A 64 4.79 -3.01 -6.92
CA CYS A 64 3.42 -3.06 -6.43
C CYS A 64 2.90 -1.62 -6.34
N VAL A 65 1.96 -1.25 -7.22
CA VAL A 65 1.39 0.09 -7.25
C VAL A 65 0.03 0.08 -6.56
N TRP A 66 -0.17 1.03 -5.66
CA TRP A 66 -1.40 1.19 -4.88
C TRP A 66 -1.98 2.57 -5.15
N GLN A 67 -3.27 2.63 -5.47
CA GLN A 67 -4.02 3.87 -5.61
C GLN A 67 -5.10 3.91 -4.53
N VAL A 68 -5.11 5.00 -3.76
CA VAL A 68 -6.13 5.27 -2.74
C VAL A 68 -6.98 6.42 -3.25
N TYR A 69 -8.27 6.15 -3.44
CA TYR A 69 -9.24 7.18 -3.76
C TYR A 69 -9.85 7.70 -2.46
N GLY A 70 -10.01 9.02 -2.36
CA GLY A 70 -10.83 9.62 -1.32
C GLY A 70 -12.31 9.52 -1.64
N ASP A 71 -13.14 10.00 -0.72
CA ASP A 71 -14.59 10.02 -0.81
C ASP A 71 -15.07 10.53 -2.20
N GLY A 72 -15.84 9.69 -2.90
CA GLY A 72 -16.38 9.98 -4.25
C GLY A 72 -15.90 9.06 -5.39
N GLY A 73 -14.99 8.11 -5.13
CA GLY A 73 -14.52 7.08 -6.08
C GLY A 73 -15.25 5.73 -6.00
N TYR A 74 -14.56 4.63 -6.36
CA TYR A 74 -15.02 3.22 -6.32
C TYR A 74 -15.31 2.65 -4.90
N GLY A 75 -15.72 3.52 -3.96
CA GLY A 75 -15.76 3.27 -2.52
C GLY A 75 -14.42 3.58 -1.85
N ASP A 76 -14.43 3.71 -0.53
CA ASP A 76 -13.23 3.89 0.31
C ASP A 76 -12.42 2.60 0.30
N LYS A 77 -11.84 2.19 -0.83
CA LYS A 77 -11.03 0.97 -0.96
C LYS A 77 -9.76 1.24 -1.74
N PRO A 78 -8.62 0.65 -1.33
CA PRO A 78 -7.39 0.71 -2.11
C PRO A 78 -7.50 -0.17 -3.36
N LEU A 79 -7.09 0.39 -4.50
CA LEU A 79 -6.91 -0.35 -5.75
C LEU A 79 -5.44 -0.74 -5.92
N MET A 80 -5.18 -2.01 -6.26
CA MET A 80 -3.85 -2.50 -6.60
C MET A 80 -3.69 -2.69 -8.10
N TYR A 81 -2.55 -2.24 -8.65
CA TYR A 81 -2.08 -2.58 -9.99
C TYR A 81 -0.76 -3.36 -9.88
N TYR A 82 -0.70 -4.53 -10.53
CA TYR A 82 0.54 -5.30 -10.66
C TYR A 82 1.26 -4.92 -11.94
N ASN A 83 2.56 -4.61 -11.86
CA ASN A 83 3.43 -4.62 -13.04
C ASN A 83 4.29 -5.89 -13.05
N ARG A 84 3.83 -6.89 -13.83
CA ARG A 84 4.46 -7.39 -15.06
C ARG A 84 3.70 -8.63 -15.57
N GLY A 85 2.69 -8.42 -16.41
CA GLY A 85 2.04 -9.47 -17.21
C GLY A 85 0.56 -9.77 -16.95
N ASP A 86 -0.04 -9.21 -15.89
CA ASP A 86 -1.46 -9.40 -15.57
C ASP A 86 -2.28 -8.17 -15.97
N GLU A 87 -3.24 -8.32 -16.89
CA GLU A 87 -4.11 -7.26 -17.42
C GLU A 87 -5.27 -6.88 -16.47
N GLY A 88 -5.04 -6.82 -15.15
CA GLY A 88 -6.11 -6.64 -14.17
C GLY A 88 -5.77 -5.74 -12.99
N TYR A 89 -6.78 -5.05 -12.48
CA TYR A 89 -6.75 -4.42 -11.16
C TYR A 89 -7.35 -5.37 -10.13
N HIS A 90 -6.74 -5.43 -8.95
CA HIS A 90 -7.30 -6.15 -7.81
C HIS A 90 -7.84 -5.15 -6.79
N LEU A 91 -9.13 -5.30 -6.47
CA LEU A 91 -9.77 -4.59 -5.37
C LEU A 91 -9.42 -5.30 -4.07
N PHE A 92 -8.83 -4.56 -3.13
CA PHE A 92 -8.59 -5.06 -1.78
C PHE A 92 -9.48 -4.33 -0.78
N ASP A 93 -9.90 -5.04 0.26
CA ASP A 93 -10.49 -4.42 1.43
C ASP A 93 -9.38 -3.91 2.37
N TRP A 94 -9.72 -2.95 3.22
CA TRP A 94 -8.87 -2.59 4.35
C TRP A 94 -8.67 -3.79 5.29
N ASP A 95 -7.53 -3.80 5.99
CA ASP A 95 -7.18 -4.85 6.96
C ASP A 95 -8.04 -4.80 8.23
#